data_AF-A0A2Z6RUN4-F1
#
_entry.id   AF-A0A2Z6RUN4-F1
#
_cell.length_a   1.000
_cell.length_b   1.000
_cell.length_c   1.000
_cell.angle_alpha   90.00
_cell.angle_beta   90.00
_cell.angle_gamma   90.00
#
_symmetry.space_group_name_H-M   'P 1'
#
loop_
_entity.id
_entity.type
_entity.pdbx_description
1 polymer ?
#
loop_
_entity_poly.entity_id
_entity_poly.type
_entity_poly.pdbx_seq_one_letter_code
_entity_poly.pdbx_strand_id
1 'polypeptide(L)'
;MISRKLSLLAIVTLFCMIFIEITQSVPYSGSVAYCDFPDPPEDVPVGRITFANFGSTRDYGTRVYGQFNQGFKKDANINNYEFVAETREGKINYTKEFRKSIKISSVGGTAPFQIDYKGDFTIVNKIVGGKFNIIHKGVKVVSGEIKHV
;
A
#
# COMPACT_ATOMS: atom_id res chain seq x y z
N MET A 1 -40.01 42.04 -10.95
CA MET A 1 -39.27 41.89 -9.68
C MET A 1 -38.68 40.49 -9.62
N ILE A 2 -37.40 40.35 -9.92
CA ILE A 2 -36.69 39.09 -9.70
C ILE A 2 -36.62 38.89 -8.18
N SER A 3 -37.15 37.76 -7.71
CA SER A 3 -37.22 37.45 -6.29
C SER A 3 -35.80 37.41 -5.71
N ARG A 4 -35.52 38.26 -4.71
CA ARG A 4 -34.23 38.31 -3.99
C ARG A 4 -33.80 36.94 -3.42
N LYS A 5 -34.72 35.98 -3.32
CA LYS A 5 -34.47 34.61 -2.86
C LYS A 5 -33.76 33.73 -3.91
N LEU A 6 -33.94 33.97 -5.21
CA LEU A 6 -33.26 33.20 -6.26
C LEU A 6 -31.76 33.51 -6.33
N SER A 7 -31.37 34.77 -6.07
CA SER A 7 -29.98 35.21 -6.11
C SER A 7 -29.13 34.56 -5.03
N LEU A 8 -29.69 34.31 -3.84
CA LEU A 8 -28.97 33.68 -2.73
C LEU A 8 -28.70 32.19 -3.00
N LEU A 9 -29.66 31.50 -3.62
CA LEU A 9 -29.49 30.08 -3.97
C LEU A 9 -28.35 29.89 -4.98
N ALA A 10 -28.29 30.75 -6.00
CA ALA A 10 -27.25 30.74 -7.02
C ALA A 10 -25.84 30.96 -6.43
N ILE A 11 -25.71 31.88 -5.46
CA ILE A 11 -24.43 32.15 -4.77
C ILE A 11 -24.01 30.95 -3.92
N VAL A 12 -24.93 30.33 -3.18
CA VAL A 12 -24.62 29.14 -2.36
C VAL A 12 -24.16 27.97 -3.24
N THR A 13 -24.85 27.71 -4.37
CA THR A 13 -24.39 26.68 -5.33
C THR A 13 -23.03 26.99 -5.93
N LEU A 14 -22.71 28.25 -6.21
CA LEU A 14 -21.41 28.65 -6.74
C LEU A 14 -20.29 28.40 -5.71
N PHE A 15 -20.51 28.73 -4.44
CA PHE A 15 -19.57 28.40 -3.37
C PHE A 15 -19.40 26.88 -3.18
N CYS A 16 -20.48 26.08 -3.25
CA CYS A 16 -20.39 24.63 -3.15
C CYS A 16 -19.55 24.02 -4.29
N MET A 17 -19.65 24.53 -5.52
CA MET A 17 -18.83 24.04 -6.63
C MET A 17 -17.33 24.39 -6.44
N ILE A 18 -17.03 25.59 -5.93
CA ILE A 18 -15.65 26.01 -5.65
C ILE A 18 -14.99 25.13 -4.55
N PHE A 19 -15.75 24.71 -3.54
CA PHE A 19 -15.22 23.81 -2.49
C PHE A 19 -14.99 22.36 -2.97
N ILE A 20 -15.71 21.91 -4.01
CA ILE A 20 -15.50 20.58 -4.61
C ILE A 20 -14.22 20.56 -5.45
N GLU A 21 -13.87 21.66 -6.12
CA GLU A 21 -12.62 21.75 -6.88
C GLU A 21 -11.38 21.88 -5.98
N ILE A 22 -11.46 22.58 -4.85
CA ILE A 22 -10.33 22.74 -3.91
C ILE A 22 -9.99 21.43 -3.17
N THR A 23 -10.94 20.48 -3.08
CA THR A 23 -10.69 19.16 -2.47
C THR A 23 -10.13 18.12 -3.44
N GLN A 24 -10.08 18.41 -4.74
CA GLN A 24 -9.28 17.62 -5.67
C GLN A 24 -7.83 18.07 -5.60
N SER A 25 -7.14 17.63 -4.55
CA SER A 25 -5.68 17.51 -4.61
C SER A 25 -5.36 16.73 -5.88
N VAL A 26 -4.77 17.41 -6.85
CA VAL A 26 -4.31 16.83 -8.11
C VAL A 26 -3.68 15.47 -7.79
N PRO A 27 -4.18 14.35 -8.33
CA PRO A 27 -3.61 13.06 -8.03
C PRO A 27 -2.17 13.12 -8.53
N TYR A 28 -1.22 13.05 -7.59
CA TYR A 28 0.17 12.80 -7.95
C TYR A 28 0.13 11.53 -8.78
N SER A 29 0.43 11.65 -10.09
CA SER A 29 0.32 10.60 -11.10
C SER A 29 0.60 9.25 -10.46
N GLY A 30 -0.48 8.50 -10.19
CA GLY A 30 -0.47 7.41 -9.22
C GLY A 30 0.30 6.24 -9.78
N SER A 31 1.62 6.26 -9.70
CA SER A 31 2.44 5.10 -10.00
C SER A 31 1.96 3.98 -9.09
N VAL A 32 1.64 2.84 -9.70
CA VAL A 32 1.24 1.62 -9.00
C VAL A 32 2.24 0.54 -9.39
N ALA A 33 2.68 -0.22 -8.40
CA ALA A 33 3.46 -1.42 -8.59
C ALA A 33 2.89 -2.57 -7.78
N TYR A 34 3.17 -3.78 -8.20
CA TYR A 34 2.76 -4.98 -7.49
C TYR A 34 3.92 -5.96 -7.36
N CYS A 35 3.82 -6.81 -6.36
CA CYS A 35 4.72 -7.92 -6.10
C CYS A 35 3.87 -9.15 -5.90
N ASP A 36 3.95 -10.07 -6.86
CA ASP A 36 3.27 -11.36 -6.80
C ASP A 36 4.17 -12.42 -6.17
N PHE A 37 3.55 -13.29 -5.39
CA PHE A 37 4.14 -14.51 -4.86
C PHE A 37 3.31 -15.70 -5.38
N PRO A 38 3.44 -16.06 -6.68
CA PRO A 38 2.65 -17.14 -7.27
C PRO A 38 3.23 -18.51 -6.89
N ASP A 39 2.33 -19.45 -6.58
CA ASP A 39 2.55 -20.90 -6.48
C ASP A 39 3.92 -21.39 -5.97
N PRO A 40 4.33 -21.02 -4.75
CA PRO A 40 5.46 -21.66 -4.08
C PRO A 40 5.07 -23.01 -3.45
N PRO A 41 6.05 -23.81 -2.98
CA PRO A 41 5.80 -25.02 -2.19
C PRO A 41 4.88 -24.76 -0.99
N GLU A 42 4.31 -25.82 -0.42
CA GLU A 42 3.45 -25.71 0.75
C GLU A 42 4.12 -24.89 1.87
N ASP A 43 3.32 -24.12 2.61
CA ASP A 43 3.71 -23.21 3.70
C ASP A 43 4.36 -21.87 3.35
N VAL A 44 4.66 -21.62 2.07
CA VAL A 44 5.20 -20.34 1.63
C VAL A 44 4.07 -19.32 1.38
N PRO A 45 4.21 -18.04 1.78
CA PRO A 45 3.20 -17.02 1.52
C PRO A 45 2.83 -16.90 0.03
N VAL A 46 1.54 -17.01 -0.28
CA VAL A 46 1.00 -16.86 -1.63
C VAL A 46 0.07 -15.67 -1.65
N GLY A 47 0.24 -14.77 -2.61
CA GLY A 47 -0.63 -13.61 -2.75
C GLY A 47 0.01 -12.46 -3.49
N ARG A 48 -0.57 -11.27 -3.29
CA ARG A 48 -0.11 -10.03 -3.92
C ARG A 48 0.01 -8.92 -2.89
N ILE A 49 1.09 -8.17 -3.00
CA ILE A 49 1.24 -6.85 -2.39
C ILE A 49 1.22 -5.82 -3.52
N THR A 50 0.49 -4.74 -3.32
CA THR A 50 0.39 -3.59 -4.22
C THR A 50 0.89 -2.35 -3.49
N PHE A 51 1.67 -1.55 -4.20
CA PHE A 51 2.23 -0.28 -3.77
C PHE A 51 1.60 0.80 -4.63
N ALA A 52 0.96 1.79 -4.02
CA ALA A 52 0.41 2.93 -4.73
C ALA A 52 0.89 4.22 -4.07
N ASN A 53 1.39 5.15 -4.88
CA ASN A 53 1.64 6.50 -4.40
C ASN A 53 0.32 7.12 -3.93
N PHE A 54 0.34 7.80 -2.79
CA PHE A 54 -0.79 8.60 -2.32
C PHE A 54 -0.33 9.98 -1.91
N GLY A 55 -1.30 10.91 -1.87
CA GLY A 55 -1.15 12.18 -1.21
C GLY A 55 -0.86 13.37 -2.12
N SER A 56 -0.50 14.49 -1.49
CA SER A 56 -0.19 15.77 -2.14
C SER A 56 1.14 16.32 -1.61
N THR A 57 1.58 17.48 -2.11
CA THR A 57 2.93 18.07 -1.89
C THR A 57 3.45 18.10 -0.45
N ARG A 58 2.57 18.04 0.58
CA ARG A 58 2.95 18.03 2.00
C ARG A 58 2.66 16.74 2.76
N ASP A 59 1.83 15.86 2.21
CA ASP A 59 1.50 14.57 2.81
C ASP A 59 1.48 13.55 1.69
N TYR A 60 2.66 13.04 1.34
CA TYR A 60 2.86 12.07 0.28
C TYR A 60 3.59 10.84 0.80
N GLY A 61 3.38 9.72 0.12
CA GLY A 61 4.00 8.47 0.49
C GLY A 61 3.46 7.31 -0.32
N THR A 62 3.61 6.12 0.22
CA THR A 62 3.22 4.88 -0.43
C THR A 62 2.27 4.08 0.43
N ARG A 63 1.13 3.76 -0.16
CA ARG A 63 0.12 2.89 0.40
C ARG A 63 0.43 1.48 -0.06
N VAL A 64 0.68 0.62 0.90
CA VAL A 64 0.92 -0.80 0.69
C VAL A 64 -0.34 -1.56 1.07
N TYR A 65 -0.96 -2.23 0.11
CA TYR A 65 -2.17 -3.03 0.34
C TYR A 65 -2.06 -4.37 -0.33
N GLY A 66 -2.70 -5.38 0.24
CA GLY A 66 -2.56 -6.72 -0.28
C GLY A 66 -3.31 -7.75 0.54
N GLN A 67 -3.12 -8.99 0.14
CA GLN A 67 -3.63 -10.16 0.82
C GLN A 67 -2.71 -11.33 0.51
N PHE A 68 -2.41 -12.13 1.53
CA PHE A 68 -1.85 -13.45 1.34
C PHE A 68 -2.98 -14.47 1.42
N ASN A 69 -3.28 -15.12 0.30
CA ASN A 69 -4.36 -16.08 0.20
C ASN A 69 -4.01 -17.41 0.89
N GLN A 70 -2.72 -17.75 0.97
CA GLN A 70 -2.20 -18.96 1.60
C GLN A 70 -0.80 -18.74 2.19
N GLY A 71 -0.23 -19.78 2.79
CA GLY A 71 1.10 -19.79 3.41
C GLY A 71 1.06 -19.45 4.90
N PHE A 72 2.23 -19.35 5.52
CA PHE A 72 2.38 -19.12 6.97
C PHE A 72 1.84 -20.25 7.88
N LYS A 73 1.47 -21.42 7.36
CA LYS A 73 0.89 -22.50 8.18
C LYS A 73 1.88 -23.04 9.23
N LYS A 74 3.18 -23.03 8.90
CA LYS A 74 4.26 -23.44 9.80
C LYS A 74 4.38 -22.55 11.04
N ASP A 75 3.98 -21.28 10.94
CA ASP A 75 4.10 -20.31 12.03
C ASP A 75 3.12 -19.15 11.82
N ALA A 76 2.01 -19.16 12.57
CA ALA A 76 1.02 -18.08 12.50
C ALA A 76 1.43 -16.82 13.30
N ASN A 77 2.61 -16.79 13.93
CA ASN A 77 3.08 -15.63 14.66
C ASN A 77 3.82 -14.65 13.73
N ILE A 78 3.13 -13.58 13.32
CA ILE A 78 3.66 -12.52 12.45
C ILE A 78 4.97 -11.90 12.98
N ASN A 79 5.23 -11.95 14.30
CA ASN A 79 6.45 -11.42 14.90
C ASN A 79 7.70 -12.23 14.55
N ASN A 80 7.54 -13.47 14.09
CA ASN A 80 8.63 -14.31 13.59
C ASN A 80 9.02 -14.00 12.14
N TYR A 81 8.30 -13.07 11.50
CA TYR A 81 8.52 -12.67 10.12
C TYR A 81 9.08 -11.25 9.99
N GLU A 82 9.86 -11.04 8.93
CA GLU A 82 10.31 -9.74 8.46
C GLU A 82 9.86 -9.51 7.02
N PHE A 83 9.57 -8.26 6.69
CA PHE A 83 9.06 -7.80 5.41
C PHE A 83 9.98 -6.69 4.90
N VAL A 84 10.69 -6.95 3.81
CA VAL A 84 11.81 -6.12 3.38
C VAL A 84 11.79 -5.93 1.87
N ALA A 85 11.86 -4.69 1.39
CA ALA A 85 12.18 -4.42 -0.01
C ALA A 85 13.68 -4.15 -0.18
N GLU A 86 14.31 -4.88 -1.10
CA GLU A 86 15.66 -4.63 -1.60
C GLU A 86 15.53 -3.89 -2.94
N THR A 87 15.95 -2.63 -2.97
CA THR A 87 15.81 -1.73 -4.12
C THR A 87 17.18 -1.28 -4.62
N ARG A 88 17.21 -0.53 -5.73
CA ARG A 88 18.46 0.09 -6.22
C ARG A 88 19.01 1.14 -5.26
N GLU A 89 18.14 1.79 -4.48
CA GLU A 89 18.52 2.83 -3.51
C GLU A 89 18.89 2.24 -2.13
N GLY A 90 18.68 0.93 -1.94
CA GLY A 90 18.99 0.23 -0.71
C GLY A 90 17.82 -0.57 -0.15
N LYS A 91 17.90 -0.86 1.15
CA LYS A 91 16.95 -1.73 1.86
C LYS A 91 15.90 -0.93 2.61
N ILE A 92 14.63 -1.20 2.36
CA ILE A 92 13.49 -0.61 3.07
C ILE A 92 12.85 -1.68 3.94
N ASN A 93 12.68 -1.40 5.23
CA ASN A 93 12.11 -2.34 6.20
C ASN A 93 10.65 -2.01 6.53
N TYR A 94 9.73 -2.86 6.08
CA TYR A 94 8.29 -2.73 6.28
C TYR A 94 7.79 -3.44 7.56
N THR A 95 8.66 -4.23 8.20
CA THR A 95 8.33 -5.20 9.26
C THR A 95 7.53 -4.61 10.42
N LYS A 96 7.91 -3.43 10.92
CA LYS A 96 7.29 -2.84 12.12
C LYS A 96 5.80 -2.60 11.91
N GLU A 97 5.42 -2.01 10.78
CA GLU A 97 4.02 -1.68 10.51
C GLU A 97 3.23 -2.90 10.00
N PHE A 98 3.88 -3.84 9.29
CA PHE A 98 3.28 -5.14 8.95
C PHE A 98 2.88 -5.92 10.21
N ARG A 99 3.77 -6.03 11.21
CA ARG A 99 3.48 -6.74 12.46
C ARG A 99 2.32 -6.14 13.26
N LYS A 100 2.10 -4.83 13.15
CA LYS A 100 0.97 -4.16 13.79
C LYS A 100 -0.34 -4.36 13.03
N SER A 101 -0.28 -4.38 11.71
CA SER A 101 -1.47 -4.26 10.85
C SER A 101 -1.99 -5.60 10.34
N ILE A 102 -1.12 -6.62 10.27
CA ILE A 102 -1.44 -7.92 9.68
C ILE A 102 -1.57 -8.98 10.77
N LYS A 103 -2.65 -9.76 10.68
CA LYS A 103 -2.82 -11.00 11.44
C LYS A 103 -2.83 -12.18 10.49
N ILE A 104 -2.00 -13.18 10.78
CA ILE A 104 -2.00 -14.44 10.06
C ILE A 104 -3.14 -15.31 10.61
N SER A 105 -3.91 -15.89 9.72
CA SER A 105 -4.98 -16.82 10.06
C SER A 105 -4.42 -18.16 10.55
N SER A 106 -5.14 -18.85 11.43
CA SER A 106 -4.77 -20.20 11.89
C SER A 106 -4.73 -21.23 10.76
N VAL A 107 -5.48 -21.01 9.67
CA VAL A 107 -5.47 -21.86 8.47
C VAL A 107 -4.44 -21.42 7.42
N GLY A 108 -3.63 -20.40 7.74
CA GLY A 108 -2.70 -19.77 6.81
C GLY A 108 -3.30 -18.59 6.06
N GLY A 109 -2.43 -17.76 5.48
CA GLY A 109 -2.80 -16.51 4.83
C GLY A 109 -3.20 -15.38 5.78
N THR A 110 -3.74 -14.30 5.24
CA THR A 110 -4.12 -13.08 5.97
C THR A 110 -5.45 -12.54 5.46
N ALA A 111 -6.12 -11.73 6.28
CA ALA A 111 -7.15 -10.83 5.76
C ALA A 111 -6.51 -9.79 4.82
N PRO A 112 -7.30 -9.13 3.95
CA PRO A 112 -6.85 -7.94 3.25
C PRO A 112 -6.30 -6.89 4.22
N PHE A 113 -5.21 -6.23 3.86
CA PHE A 113 -4.58 -5.19 4.66
C PHE A 113 -4.23 -3.97 3.82
N GLN A 114 -4.11 -2.82 4.48
CA GLN A 114 -3.66 -1.56 3.92
C GLN A 114 -2.82 -0.82 4.96
N ILE A 115 -1.65 -0.33 4.57
CA ILE A 115 -0.68 0.35 5.43
C ILE A 115 -0.11 1.54 4.68
N ASP A 116 -0.16 2.72 5.30
CA ASP A 116 0.36 3.95 4.70
C ASP A 116 1.74 4.27 5.26
N TYR A 117 2.72 4.41 4.37
CA TYR A 117 4.08 4.84 4.69
C TYR A 117 4.28 6.26 4.16
N LYS A 118 4.56 7.21 5.06
CA LYS A 118 4.82 8.60 4.69
C LYS A 118 6.28 8.81 4.30
N GLY A 119 6.52 9.66 3.30
CA GLY A 119 7.85 10.13 2.92
C GLY A 119 8.40 9.54 1.62
N ASP A 120 9.42 10.21 1.11
CA ASP A 120 9.95 10.05 -0.25
C ASP A 120 10.71 8.76 -0.52
N PHE A 121 11.23 8.09 0.51
CA PHE A 121 12.02 6.86 0.31
C PHE A 121 11.16 5.65 -0.06
N THR A 122 9.84 5.77 -0.01
CA THR A 122 8.91 4.67 -0.30
C THR A 122 8.25 4.76 -1.66
N ILE A 123 8.32 5.92 -2.34
CA ILE A 123 7.55 6.17 -3.57
C ILE A 123 7.79 5.07 -4.59
N VAL A 124 6.73 4.71 -5.31
CA VAL A 124 6.69 3.54 -6.19
C VAL A 124 7.85 3.52 -7.19
N ASN A 125 8.19 4.65 -7.79
CA ASN A 125 9.27 4.74 -8.78
C ASN A 125 10.65 4.37 -8.22
N LYS A 126 10.87 4.46 -6.90
CA LYS A 126 12.15 4.10 -6.25
C LYS A 126 12.24 2.62 -5.88
N ILE A 127 11.10 1.95 -5.75
CA ILE A 127 11.03 0.55 -5.34
C ILE A 127 10.85 -0.41 -6.53
N VAL A 128 10.33 0.07 -7.65
CA VAL A 128 10.13 -0.73 -8.88
C VAL A 128 11.46 -1.29 -9.41
N GLY A 129 11.41 -2.54 -9.87
CA GLY A 129 12.58 -3.33 -10.27
C GLY A 129 13.40 -3.88 -9.09
N GLY A 130 13.00 -3.55 -7.86
CA GLY A 130 13.50 -4.20 -6.64
C GLY A 130 12.83 -5.53 -6.36
N LYS A 131 13.21 -6.15 -5.24
CA LYS A 131 12.60 -7.39 -4.73
C LYS A 131 11.97 -7.18 -3.37
N PHE A 132 10.75 -7.64 -3.18
CA PHE A 132 10.14 -7.74 -1.86
C PHE A 132 10.36 -9.14 -1.31
N ASN A 133 10.94 -9.21 -0.12
CA ASN A 133 11.31 -10.44 0.55
C ASN A 133 10.49 -10.61 1.83
N ILE A 134 10.07 -11.85 2.06
CA ILE A 134 9.52 -12.28 3.35
C ILE A 134 10.55 -13.25 3.96
N ILE A 135 10.90 -12.99 5.21
CA ILE A 135 11.96 -13.71 5.93
C ILE A 135 11.34 -14.28 7.20
N HIS A 136 11.52 -15.57 7.46
CA HIS A 136 11.08 -16.24 8.68
C HIS A 136 12.29 -16.60 9.53
N LYS A 137 12.38 -16.06 10.76
CA LYS A 137 13.49 -16.32 11.70
C LYS A 137 14.88 -16.21 11.06
N GLY A 138 15.10 -15.16 10.25
CA GLY A 138 16.36 -14.90 9.57
C GLY A 138 16.57 -15.64 8.23
N VAL A 139 15.68 -16.57 7.86
CA VAL A 139 15.74 -17.31 6.59
C VAL A 139 14.75 -16.72 5.59
N LYS A 140 15.23 -16.31 4.40
CA LYS A 140 14.37 -15.82 3.32
C LYS A 140 13.47 -16.96 2.84
N VAL A 141 12.16 -16.81 3.00
CA VAL A 141 11.17 -17.85 2.61
C VAL A 141 10.58 -17.60 1.24
N VAL A 142 10.39 -16.33 0.85
CA VAL A 142 9.94 -15.98 -0.50
C VAL A 142 10.46 -14.61 -0.90
N SER A 143 10.63 -14.43 -2.21
CA SER A 143 11.06 -13.20 -2.85
C SER A 143 10.24 -12.99 -4.12
N GLY A 144 9.71 -11.80 -4.32
CA GLY A 144 8.98 -11.42 -5.53
C GLY A 144 9.54 -10.11 -6.09
N GLU A 145 9.51 -9.96 -7.41
CA GLU A 145 9.92 -8.72 -8.07
C GLU A 145 8.79 -7.68 -7.97
N ILE A 146 9.15 -6.43 -7.68
CA ILE A 146 8.23 -5.30 -7.65
C ILE A 146 8.12 -4.73 -9.06
N LYS A 147 6.98 -4.99 -9.72
CA LYS A 147 6.72 -4.63 -11.13
C LYS A 147 5.76 -3.47 -11.23
N HIS A 148 6.01 -2.56 -12.17
CA HIS A 148 5.04 -1.52 -12.49
C HIS A 148 3.78 -2.14 -13.11
N VAL A 149 2.62 -1.51 -12.88
CA VAL A 149 1.37 -1.82 -13.59
C VAL A 149 1.43 -1.31 -15.02
#